data_AF-A0A1G1ZUA0-F1
#
_entry.id   AF-A0A1G1ZUA0-F1
#
_cell.length_a   1.000
_cell.length_b   1.000
_cell.length_c   1.000
_cell.angle_alpha   90.00
_cell.angle_beta   90.00
_cell.angle_gamma   90.00
#
_symmetry.space_group_name_H-M   'P 1'
#
loop_
_entity.id
_entity.type
_entity.pdbx_description
1 polymer ?
#
loop_
_entity_poly.entity_id
_entity_poly.type
_entity_poly.pdbx_seq_one_letter_code
_entity_poly.pdbx_strand_id
1 'polypeptide(L)'
;MNQYNVPNFLLDYFVEDDLRLIQERLLEVEKRCRKRITVTVVKSFGCDFQDSITVEPDKISEQYQRLNSLENRNVSIFLILDKKQFLICHEDDVLLKEFIKQVVVEIQQRFREGAYLNSVLYGINRFGEKLLQQTKQPAVGSDSSGFKEQALRLYQDFPSFFESTARALHRKKAPDPYFKSLEKAKNIFISGTVLMEESLVDWFEVYKAFQSAKNRTQDILLEIISS
;
A
#
# COMPACT_ATOMS: atom_id res chain seq x y z
N MET A 1 9.41 -28.32 -5.32
CA MET A 1 8.90 -27.31 -6.30
C MET A 1 7.41 -27.21 -6.09
N ASN A 2 6.91 -26.08 -5.59
CA ASN A 2 5.47 -25.87 -5.44
C ASN A 2 4.92 -25.57 -6.84
N GLN A 3 4.25 -26.54 -7.44
CA GLN A 3 3.47 -26.32 -8.66
C GLN A 3 2.27 -25.46 -8.28
N TYR A 4 2.35 -24.17 -8.58
CA TYR A 4 1.18 -23.32 -8.59
C TYR A 4 0.25 -23.88 -9.69
N ASN A 5 -0.94 -24.34 -9.33
CA ASN A 5 -1.96 -24.72 -10.30
C ASN A 5 -2.37 -23.45 -11.07
N VAL A 6 -1.72 -23.20 -12.20
CA VAL A 6 -2.08 -22.11 -13.11
C VAL A 6 -3.41 -22.50 -13.76
N PRO A 7 -4.46 -21.67 -13.63
CA PRO A 7 -5.71 -21.92 -14.34
C PRO A 7 -5.49 -22.07 -15.84
N ASN A 8 -6.02 -23.13 -16.46
CA ASN A 8 -5.81 -23.45 -17.88
C ASN A 8 -6.11 -22.28 -18.82
N PHE A 9 -7.09 -21.43 -18.49
CA PHE A 9 -7.45 -20.28 -19.33
C PHE A 9 -6.36 -19.20 -19.40
N LEU A 10 -5.41 -19.16 -18.45
CA LEU A 10 -4.29 -18.24 -18.51
C LEU A 10 -3.25 -18.67 -19.55
N LEU A 11 -3.13 -19.98 -19.78
CA LEU A 11 -2.16 -20.56 -20.71
C LEU A 11 -2.48 -20.25 -22.18
N ASP A 12 -3.71 -19.83 -22.46
CA ASP A 12 -4.10 -19.29 -23.77
C ASP A 12 -3.50 -17.89 -24.05
N TYR A 13 -2.96 -17.22 -23.02
CA TYR A 13 -2.50 -15.83 -23.07
C TYR A 13 -1.07 -15.63 -22.55
N PHE A 14 -0.63 -16.48 -21.62
CA PHE A 14 0.67 -16.41 -20.96
C PHE A 14 1.25 -17.81 -20.84
N VAL A 15 2.49 -18.02 -21.29
CA VAL A 15 3.21 -19.25 -20.94
C VAL A 15 3.73 -19.18 -19.49
N GLU A 16 4.12 -20.31 -18.90
CA GLU A 16 4.59 -20.32 -17.51
C GLU A 16 5.75 -19.35 -17.25
N ASP A 17 6.68 -19.23 -18.20
CA ASP A 17 7.80 -18.29 -18.13
C ASP A 17 7.32 -16.83 -18.12
N ASP A 18 6.22 -16.50 -18.80
CA ASP A 18 5.64 -15.15 -18.80
C ASP A 18 5.13 -14.78 -17.39
N LEU A 19 4.46 -15.73 -16.73
CA LEU A 19 3.95 -15.56 -15.37
C LEU A 19 5.09 -15.38 -14.38
N ARG A 20 6.18 -16.13 -14.55
CA ARG A 20 7.40 -15.98 -13.76
C ARG A 20 8.03 -14.60 -13.95
N LEU A 21 8.15 -14.12 -15.20
CA LEU A 21 8.68 -12.79 -15.50
C LEU A 21 7.83 -11.67 -14.87
N ILE A 22 6.50 -11.80 -14.92
CA ILE A 22 5.57 -10.87 -14.28
C ILE A 22 5.81 -10.83 -12.76
N GLN A 23 5.92 -12.00 -12.13
CA GLN A 23 6.14 -12.11 -10.69
C GLN A 23 7.50 -11.54 -10.27
N GLU A 24 8.58 -11.88 -10.98
CA GLU A 24 9.92 -11.33 -10.74
C GLU A 24 9.92 -9.81 -10.85
N ARG A 25 9.23 -9.27 -11.86
CA ARG A 25 9.15 -7.82 -12.07
C ARG A 25 8.35 -7.11 -10.98
N LEU A 26 7.23 -7.70 -10.54
CA LEU A 26 6.46 -7.17 -9.41
C LEU A 26 7.32 -7.09 -8.16
N LEU A 27 8.00 -8.18 -7.80
CA LEU A 27 8.88 -8.22 -6.63
C LEU A 27 10.02 -7.18 -6.71
N GLU A 28 10.60 -6.96 -7.88
CA GLU A 28 11.62 -5.93 -8.08
C GLU A 28 11.06 -4.53 -7.82
N VAL A 29 9.91 -4.21 -8.40
CA VAL A 29 9.27 -2.90 -8.25
C VAL A 29 8.83 -2.66 -6.81
N GLU A 30 8.18 -3.63 -6.17
CA GLU A 30 7.70 -3.54 -4.79
C GLU A 30 8.84 -3.30 -3.80
N LYS A 31 9.98 -3.98 -3.97
CA LYS A 31 11.19 -3.74 -3.18
C LYS A 31 11.70 -2.30 -3.32
N ARG A 32 11.57 -1.71 -4.51
CA ARG A 32 12.10 -0.37 -4.81
C ARG A 32 11.17 0.75 -4.35
N CYS A 33 9.86 0.60 -4.51
CA CYS A 33 8.90 1.65 -4.18
C CYS A 33 8.27 1.50 -2.79
N ARG A 34 8.58 0.42 -2.04
CA ARG A 34 7.98 0.09 -0.73
C ARG A 34 6.44 0.10 -0.76
N LYS A 35 5.85 -0.07 -1.95
CA LYS A 35 4.41 -0.13 -2.19
C LYS A 35 4.10 -1.45 -2.90
N ARG A 36 2.98 -2.06 -2.52
CA ARG A 36 2.50 -3.31 -3.12
C ARG A 36 1.73 -3.03 -4.41
N ILE A 37 2.07 -3.76 -5.48
CA ILE A 37 1.36 -3.74 -6.76
C ILE A 37 0.79 -5.13 -6.98
N THR A 38 -0.53 -5.24 -7.09
CA THR A 38 -1.15 -6.53 -7.40
C THR A 38 -1.56 -6.57 -8.85
N VAL A 39 -1.21 -7.64 -9.58
CA VAL A 39 -1.78 -7.94 -10.89
C VAL A 39 -2.74 -9.11 -10.74
N THR A 40 -3.99 -8.90 -11.15
CA THR A 40 -5.05 -9.91 -11.14
C THR A 40 -5.50 -10.15 -12.57
N VAL A 41 -5.51 -11.42 -13.00
CA VAL A 41 -6.00 -11.80 -14.32
C VAL A 41 -7.37 -12.45 -14.18
N VAL A 42 -8.36 -11.90 -14.87
CA VAL A 42 -9.73 -12.41 -14.86
C VAL A 42 -10.20 -12.68 -16.29
N LYS A 43 -10.98 -13.76 -16.44
CA LYS A 43 -11.53 -14.12 -17.75
C LYS A 43 -12.58 -13.12 -18.22
N SER A 44 -13.46 -12.69 -17.32
CA SER A 44 -14.51 -11.70 -17.56
C SER A 44 -14.93 -11.03 -16.25
N PHE A 45 -15.38 -9.78 -16.31
CA PHE A 45 -16.24 -9.22 -15.28
C PHE A 45 -17.69 -9.41 -15.73
N GLY A 46 -18.59 -9.86 -14.85
CA GLY A 46 -20.01 -10.01 -15.15
C GLY A 46 -20.76 -8.69 -15.40
N CYS A 47 -20.06 -7.61 -15.71
CA CYS A 47 -20.55 -6.29 -16.02
C CYS A 47 -19.77 -5.68 -17.20
N ASP A 48 -20.47 -4.98 -18.09
CA ASP A 48 -19.85 -4.26 -19.20
C ASP A 48 -19.32 -2.91 -18.70
N PHE A 49 -17.99 -2.78 -18.58
CA PHE A 49 -17.37 -1.47 -18.40
C PHE A 49 -17.31 -0.79 -19.78
N GLN A 50 -18.38 -0.07 -20.13
CA GLN A 50 -18.58 0.43 -21.49
C GLN A 50 -17.45 1.34 -21.97
N ASP A 51 -16.87 2.21 -21.13
CA ASP A 51 -15.83 3.15 -21.59
C ASP A 51 -14.84 3.61 -20.50
N SER A 52 -14.95 3.08 -19.28
CA SER A 52 -14.18 3.60 -18.14
C SER A 52 -12.83 2.91 -17.97
N ILE A 53 -11.80 3.54 -18.52
CA ILE A 53 -10.36 3.23 -18.34
C ILE A 53 -9.94 3.22 -16.85
N THR A 54 -10.64 3.99 -16.02
CA THR A 54 -10.47 4.07 -14.56
C THR A 54 -11.82 3.82 -13.90
N VAL A 55 -11.91 2.83 -13.01
CA VAL A 55 -13.11 2.57 -12.21
C VAL A 55 -12.76 2.84 -10.76
N GLU A 56 -13.53 3.71 -10.11
CA GLU A 56 -13.40 3.95 -8.68
C GLU A 56 -13.66 2.63 -7.92
N PRO A 57 -12.93 2.35 -6.83
CA PRO A 57 -13.07 1.10 -6.09
C PRO A 57 -14.52 0.72 -5.74
N ASP A 58 -15.38 1.73 -5.52
CA ASP A 58 -16.80 1.58 -5.15
C ASP A 58 -17.71 1.12 -6.31
N LYS A 59 -17.22 1.17 -7.54
CA LYS A 59 -17.94 0.75 -8.75
C LYS A 59 -17.55 -0.65 -9.22
N ILE A 60 -16.69 -1.32 -8.48
CA ILE A 60 -16.28 -2.71 -8.72
C ILE A 60 -17.09 -3.58 -7.75
N SER A 61 -17.58 -4.74 -8.20
CA SER A 61 -18.52 -5.55 -7.39
C SER A 61 -17.99 -5.85 -5.98
N GLU A 62 -18.90 -6.07 -5.01
CA GLU A 62 -18.56 -6.32 -3.60
C GLU A 62 -17.50 -7.43 -3.40
N GLN A 63 -17.44 -8.40 -4.31
CA GLN A 63 -16.46 -9.48 -4.29
C GLN A 63 -15.02 -8.98 -4.47
N TYR A 64 -14.82 -7.86 -5.20
CA TYR A 64 -13.54 -7.20 -5.42
C TYR A 64 -13.19 -6.17 -4.35
N GLN A 65 -14.19 -5.46 -3.79
CA GLN A 65 -13.98 -4.66 -2.58
C GLN A 65 -13.42 -5.53 -1.45
N ARG A 66 -13.87 -6.79 -1.32
CA ARG A 66 -13.29 -7.76 -0.37
C ARG A 66 -11.82 -8.09 -0.68
N LEU A 67 -11.46 -8.28 -1.95
CA LEU A 67 -10.07 -8.56 -2.35
C LEU A 67 -9.13 -7.36 -2.16
N ASN A 68 -9.64 -6.13 -2.35
CA ASN A 68 -8.87 -4.88 -2.12
C ASN A 68 -8.84 -4.46 -0.64
N SER A 69 -9.91 -4.67 0.14
CA SER A 69 -10.00 -4.24 1.56
C SER A 69 -9.24 -5.14 2.53
N LEU A 70 -8.96 -6.39 2.16
CA LEU A 70 -8.22 -7.32 3.02
C LEU A 70 -6.72 -7.03 3.08
N GLU A 71 -6.20 -6.18 2.21
CA GLU A 71 -4.78 -5.85 2.19
C GLU A 71 -4.63 -4.36 1.88
N ASN A 72 -4.09 -3.56 2.82
CA ASN A 72 -3.67 -2.16 2.61
C ASN A 72 -2.79 -2.04 1.35
N ARG A 73 -3.39 -1.88 0.16
CA ARG A 73 -2.73 -2.04 -1.14
C ARG A 73 -2.85 -0.73 -1.92
N ASN A 74 -1.70 -0.27 -2.41
CA ASN A 74 -1.57 1.02 -3.06
C ASN A 74 -2.10 1.04 -4.51
N VAL A 75 -1.93 -0.06 -5.28
CA VAL A 75 -2.41 -0.17 -6.68
C VAL A 75 -2.75 -1.64 -7.04
N SER A 76 -3.91 -1.85 -7.65
CA SER A 76 -4.36 -3.13 -8.21
C SER A 76 -4.60 -3.00 -9.71
N ILE A 77 -3.92 -3.82 -10.51
CA ILE A 77 -4.05 -3.90 -11.97
C ILE A 77 -4.84 -5.16 -12.32
N PHE A 78 -5.90 -5.00 -13.10
CA PHE A 78 -6.79 -6.06 -13.55
C PHE A 78 -6.66 -6.23 -15.07
N LEU A 79 -6.44 -7.47 -15.49
CA LEU A 79 -6.46 -7.87 -16.90
C LEU A 79 -7.77 -8.60 -17.18
N ILE A 80 -8.57 -8.06 -18.09
CA ILE A 80 -9.88 -8.58 -18.46
C ILE A 80 -9.75 -9.21 -19.84
N LEU A 81 -9.60 -10.53 -19.89
CA LEU A 81 -9.14 -11.23 -21.10
C LEU A 81 -10.20 -11.25 -22.21
N ASP A 82 -11.47 -11.50 -21.89
CA ASP A 82 -12.57 -11.55 -22.86
C ASP A 82 -12.80 -10.20 -23.57
N LYS A 83 -12.74 -9.10 -22.82
CA LYS A 83 -12.87 -7.74 -23.34
C LYS A 83 -11.55 -7.17 -23.86
N LYS A 84 -10.44 -7.90 -23.68
CA LYS A 84 -9.08 -7.41 -23.88
C LYS A 84 -8.88 -6.04 -23.23
N GLN A 85 -9.29 -5.86 -21.98
CA GLN A 85 -9.27 -4.56 -21.28
C GLN A 85 -8.29 -4.57 -20.10
N PHE A 86 -7.72 -3.40 -19.82
CA PHE A 86 -7.03 -3.10 -18.56
C PHE A 86 -7.92 -2.27 -17.66
N LEU A 87 -7.98 -2.68 -16.39
CA LEU A 87 -8.60 -1.90 -15.34
C LEU A 87 -7.60 -1.67 -14.22
N ILE A 88 -7.50 -0.44 -13.71
CA ILE A 88 -6.56 -0.11 -12.64
C ILE A 88 -7.31 0.59 -11.52
N CYS A 89 -7.13 0.04 -10.32
CA CYS A 89 -7.73 0.51 -9.09
C CYS A 89 -6.62 1.04 -8.19
N HIS A 90 -6.87 2.16 -7.53
CA HIS A 90 -5.95 2.77 -6.61
C HIS A 90 -6.74 3.39 -5.44
N GLU A 91 -6.09 3.53 -4.29
CA GLU A 91 -6.61 4.39 -3.23
C GLU A 91 -6.59 5.84 -3.71
N ASP A 92 -7.60 6.62 -3.31
CA ASP A 92 -8.03 7.89 -3.91
C ASP A 92 -6.92 8.97 -3.93
N ASP A 93 -6.01 8.86 -4.90
CA ASP A 93 -4.90 9.77 -5.18
C ASP A 93 -5.13 10.43 -6.54
N VAL A 94 -5.53 11.70 -6.49
CA VAL A 94 -5.84 12.54 -7.65
C VAL A 94 -4.66 12.60 -8.64
N LEU A 95 -3.41 12.51 -8.17
CA LEU A 95 -2.20 12.56 -9.00
C LEU A 95 -1.94 11.24 -9.74
N LEU A 96 -2.48 10.12 -9.25
CA LEU A 96 -2.43 8.82 -9.91
C LEU A 96 -3.52 8.69 -10.98
N LYS A 97 -4.69 9.31 -10.80
CA LYS A 97 -5.84 9.18 -11.71
C LYS A 97 -5.52 9.58 -13.16
N GLU A 98 -4.87 10.72 -13.38
CA GLU A 98 -4.48 11.16 -14.73
C GLU A 98 -3.34 10.33 -15.33
N PHE A 99 -2.37 9.92 -14.50
CA PHE A 99 -1.29 9.04 -14.95
C PHE A 99 -1.82 7.67 -15.38
N ILE A 100 -2.76 7.09 -14.61
CA ILE A 100 -3.38 5.81 -14.93
C ILE A 100 -4.07 5.88 -16.29
N LYS A 101 -4.84 6.94 -16.58
CA LYS A 101 -5.49 7.11 -17.88
C LYS A 101 -4.48 7.07 -19.02
N GLN A 102 -3.36 7.79 -18.90
CA GLN A 102 -2.31 7.80 -19.91
C GLN A 102 -1.70 6.41 -20.12
N VAL A 103 -1.32 5.74 -19.03
CA VAL A 103 -0.70 4.42 -19.08
C VAL A 103 -1.67 3.37 -19.64
N VAL A 104 -2.95 3.40 -19.28
CA VAL A 104 -3.93 2.48 -19.85
C VAL A 104 -4.09 2.71 -21.35
N VAL A 105 -4.16 3.96 -21.84
CA VAL A 105 -4.21 4.22 -23.30
C VAL A 105 -3.00 3.62 -24.01
N GLU A 106 -1.79 3.82 -23.47
CA GLU A 106 -0.53 3.29 -24.03
C GLU A 106 -0.51 1.75 -24.09
N ILE A 107 -1.08 1.09 -23.08
CA ILE A 107 -1.06 -0.37 -22.95
C ILE A 107 -2.23 -1.01 -23.72
N GLN A 108 -3.38 -0.36 -23.74
CA GLN A 108 -4.64 -0.90 -24.27
C GLN A 108 -4.55 -1.23 -25.75
N GLN A 109 -3.78 -0.46 -26.52
CA GLN A 109 -3.51 -0.77 -27.93
C GLN A 109 -2.69 -2.07 -28.08
N ARG A 110 -1.57 -2.18 -27.35
CA ARG A 110 -0.68 -3.36 -27.39
C ARG A 110 -1.37 -4.63 -26.92
N PHE A 111 -2.26 -4.50 -25.94
CA PHE A 111 -3.03 -5.63 -25.41
C PHE A 111 -4.07 -6.15 -26.42
N ARG A 112 -4.71 -5.25 -27.18
CA ARG A 112 -5.64 -5.65 -28.25
C ARG A 112 -4.94 -6.41 -29.37
N GLU A 113 -3.69 -6.04 -29.66
CA GLU A 113 -2.79 -6.68 -30.62
C GLU A 113 -2.22 -8.02 -30.12
N GLY A 114 -2.54 -8.44 -28.89
CA GLY A 114 -2.12 -9.74 -28.34
C GLY A 114 -0.75 -9.74 -27.66
N ALA A 115 -0.12 -8.57 -27.50
CA ALA A 115 1.15 -8.44 -26.78
C ALA A 115 0.92 -8.42 -25.25
N TYR A 116 0.33 -9.48 -24.70
CA TYR A 116 -0.15 -9.56 -23.31
C TYR A 116 0.98 -9.37 -22.28
N LEU A 117 2.04 -10.17 -22.33
CA LEU A 117 3.18 -10.04 -21.41
C LEU A 117 3.79 -8.63 -21.46
N ASN A 118 4.12 -8.14 -22.66
CA ASN A 118 4.73 -6.83 -22.84
C ASN A 118 3.85 -5.70 -22.29
N SER A 119 2.53 -5.82 -22.46
CA SER A 119 1.54 -4.88 -21.93
C SER A 119 1.55 -4.87 -20.39
N VAL A 120 1.57 -6.05 -19.77
CA VAL A 120 1.62 -6.19 -18.31
C VAL A 120 2.93 -5.64 -17.74
N LEU A 121 4.07 -6.04 -18.30
CA LEU A 121 5.38 -5.57 -17.86
C LEU A 121 5.53 -4.05 -18.03
N TYR A 122 5.00 -3.49 -19.13
CA TYR A 122 4.99 -2.04 -19.34
C TYR A 122 4.18 -1.34 -18.24
N GLY A 123 2.98 -1.83 -17.93
CA GLY A 123 2.17 -1.32 -16.83
C GLY A 123 2.93 -1.35 -15.50
N ILE A 124 3.45 -2.51 -15.12
CA ILE A 124 4.21 -2.68 -13.87
C ILE A 124 5.38 -1.68 -13.79
N ASN A 125 6.15 -1.53 -14.87
CA ASN A 125 7.28 -0.61 -14.91
C ASN A 125 6.83 0.85 -14.77
N ARG A 126 5.80 1.28 -15.52
CA ARG A 126 5.30 2.67 -15.49
C ARG A 126 4.72 3.02 -14.12
N PHE A 127 3.91 2.14 -13.54
CA PHE A 127 3.42 2.33 -12.17
C PHE A 127 4.55 2.30 -11.17
N GLY A 128 5.50 1.37 -11.31
CA GLY A 128 6.69 1.32 -10.48
C GLY A 128 7.48 2.62 -10.50
N GLU A 129 7.75 3.18 -11.68
CA GLU A 129 8.44 4.46 -11.84
C GLU A 129 7.66 5.62 -11.24
N LYS A 130 6.35 5.69 -11.45
CA LYS A 130 5.52 6.76 -10.89
C LYS A 130 5.45 6.70 -9.37
N LEU A 131 5.23 5.51 -8.82
CA LEU A 131 5.25 5.28 -7.38
C LEU A 131 6.64 5.57 -6.80
N LEU A 132 7.69 5.17 -7.51
CA LEU A 132 9.07 5.47 -7.12
C LEU A 132 9.33 6.98 -7.12
N GLN A 133 8.84 7.72 -8.11
CA GLN A 133 8.92 9.18 -8.15
C GLN A 133 8.13 9.81 -7.00
N GLN A 134 6.97 9.29 -6.64
CA GLN A 134 6.25 9.75 -5.44
C GLN A 134 7.02 9.47 -4.15
N THR A 135 7.76 8.36 -4.07
CA THR A 135 8.61 8.05 -2.91
C THR A 135 9.97 8.76 -2.92
N LYS A 136 10.48 9.13 -4.10
CA LYS A 136 11.79 9.79 -4.29
C LYS A 136 11.70 11.29 -4.39
N GLN A 137 10.54 11.85 -4.77
CA GLN A 137 10.27 13.25 -4.49
C GLN A 137 10.22 13.34 -2.97
N PRO A 138 11.18 14.01 -2.31
CA PRO A 138 10.84 14.57 -1.03
C PRO A 138 9.60 15.42 -1.30
N ALA A 139 8.59 15.35 -0.43
CA ALA A 139 7.50 16.30 -0.48
C ALA A 139 8.13 17.67 -0.73
N VAL A 140 7.79 18.32 -1.85
CA VAL A 140 8.40 19.58 -2.25
C VAL A 140 8.22 20.53 -1.06
N GLY A 141 9.31 20.79 -0.33
CA GLY A 141 9.33 21.58 0.91
C GLY A 141 9.63 20.87 2.23
N SER A 142 9.90 19.56 2.31
CA SER A 142 10.26 18.95 3.60
C SER A 142 11.75 18.66 3.75
N ASP A 143 12.42 19.50 4.51
CA ASP A 143 13.71 19.22 5.14
C ASP A 143 13.66 17.85 5.85
N SER A 144 14.29 16.83 5.26
CA SER A 144 14.44 15.51 5.88
C SER A 144 15.26 15.58 7.19
N SER A 145 16.05 16.65 7.37
CA SER A 145 16.68 17.00 8.64
C SER A 145 15.64 17.26 9.74
N GLY A 146 14.54 17.94 9.43
CA GLY A 146 13.48 18.27 10.38
C GLY A 146 12.74 17.03 10.89
N PHE A 147 12.37 16.09 10.01
CA PHE A 147 11.70 14.86 10.42
C PHE A 147 12.62 13.93 11.21
N LYS A 148 13.90 13.87 10.86
CA LYS A 148 14.87 13.10 11.64
C LYS A 148 14.98 13.62 13.07
N GLU A 149 15.14 14.93 13.25
CA GLU A 149 15.19 15.53 14.59
C GLU A 149 13.91 15.32 15.39
N GLN A 150 12.75 15.50 14.76
CA GLN A 150 11.46 15.27 15.40
C GLN A 150 11.25 13.81 15.78
N ALA A 151 11.59 12.87 14.89
CA ALA A 151 11.53 11.44 15.17
C ALA A 151 12.47 11.05 16.32
N LEU A 152 13.70 11.57 16.35
CA LEU A 152 14.65 11.29 17.43
C LEU A 152 14.18 11.83 18.78
N ARG A 153 13.55 13.02 18.81
CA ARG A 153 12.93 13.56 20.04
C ARG A 153 11.81 12.65 20.52
N LEU A 154 10.90 12.25 19.62
CA LEU A 154 9.82 11.33 19.95
C LEU A 154 10.35 9.97 20.44
N TYR A 155 11.41 9.45 19.81
CA TYR A 155 12.07 8.21 20.22
C TYR A 155 12.61 8.29 21.65
N GLN A 156 13.22 9.42 22.02
CA GLN A 156 13.75 9.65 23.37
C GLN A 156 12.63 9.83 24.41
N ASP A 157 11.58 10.58 24.07
CA ASP A 157 10.53 10.95 25.03
C ASP A 157 9.50 9.83 25.24
N PHE A 158 9.18 9.08 24.19
CA PHE A 158 8.05 8.15 24.16
C PHE A 158 8.09 7.07 25.26
N PRO A 159 9.22 6.41 25.58
CA PRO A 159 9.26 5.40 26.64
C PRO A 159 8.80 5.95 28.00
N SER A 160 9.28 7.14 28.36
CA SER A 160 8.89 7.79 29.61
C SER A 160 7.41 8.19 29.63
N PHE A 161 6.90 8.69 28.50
CA PHE A 161 5.50 9.06 28.33
C PHE A 161 4.57 7.85 28.40
N PHE A 162 4.93 6.76 27.74
CA PHE A 162 4.23 5.48 27.77
C PHE A 162 4.14 4.93 29.20
N GLU A 163 5.25 4.88 29.92
CA GLU A 163 5.28 4.42 31.31
C GLU A 163 4.39 5.27 32.23
N SER A 164 4.44 6.59 32.07
CA SER A 164 3.62 7.50 32.87
C SER A 164 2.12 7.25 32.65
N THR A 165 1.72 6.99 31.41
CA THR A 165 0.33 6.68 31.03
C THR A 165 -0.09 5.31 31.55
N ALA A 166 0.78 4.30 31.45
CA ALA A 166 0.53 2.97 32.02
C ALA A 166 0.28 3.04 33.55
N ARG A 167 1.11 3.81 34.27
CA ARG A 167 0.93 4.02 35.72
C ARG A 167 -0.39 4.73 36.03
N ALA A 168 -0.79 5.72 35.22
CA ALA A 168 -2.06 6.43 35.38
C ALA A 168 -3.26 5.47 35.22
N LEU A 169 -3.24 4.62 34.20
CA LEU A 169 -4.26 3.58 33.98
C LEU A 169 -4.40 2.64 35.17
N HIS A 170 -3.26 2.13 35.68
CA HIS A 170 -3.26 1.26 36.85
C HIS A 170 -3.83 1.95 38.10
N ARG A 171 -3.45 3.21 38.35
CA ARG A 171 -3.96 3.99 39.50
C ARG A 171 -5.46 4.21 39.43
N LYS A 172 -5.98 4.49 38.24
CA LYS A 172 -7.41 4.71 37.98
C LYS A 172 -8.22 3.42 37.87
N LYS A 173 -7.58 2.25 37.91
CA LYS A 173 -8.22 0.94 37.64
C LYS A 173 -9.04 0.98 36.35
N ALA A 174 -8.46 1.57 35.32
CA ALA A 174 -9.12 1.74 34.04
C ALA A 174 -9.47 0.37 33.42
N PRO A 175 -10.55 0.28 32.61
CA PRO A 175 -10.95 -0.98 32.01
C PRO A 175 -9.96 -1.47 30.93
N ASP A 176 -9.99 -2.77 30.66
CA ASP A 176 -9.12 -3.47 29.70
C ASP A 176 -8.96 -2.83 28.31
N PRO A 177 -9.98 -2.19 27.69
CA PRO A 177 -9.83 -1.57 26.37
C PRO A 177 -8.70 -0.53 26.32
N TYR A 178 -8.45 0.18 27.42
CA TYR A 178 -7.37 1.17 27.48
C TYR A 178 -5.99 0.51 27.48
N PHE A 179 -5.81 -0.58 28.22
CA PHE A 179 -4.56 -1.34 28.21
C PHE A 179 -4.27 -1.94 26.83
N LYS A 180 -5.29 -2.46 26.14
CA LYS A 180 -5.15 -2.94 24.76
C LYS A 180 -4.80 -1.82 23.78
N SER A 181 -5.39 -0.63 23.93
CA SER A 181 -5.05 0.52 23.09
C SER A 181 -3.62 1.00 23.34
N LEU A 182 -3.17 0.97 24.60
CA LEU A 182 -1.81 1.32 24.99
C LEU A 182 -0.80 0.30 24.41
N GLU A 183 -1.10 -1.00 24.47
CA GLU A 183 -0.28 -2.04 23.84
C GLU A 183 -0.16 -1.84 22.32
N LYS A 184 -1.24 -1.44 21.64
CA LYS A 184 -1.18 -1.08 20.21
C LYS A 184 -0.24 0.10 19.96
N ALA A 185 -0.27 1.13 20.81
CA ALA A 185 0.65 2.27 20.70
C ALA A 185 2.11 1.82 20.83
N LYS A 186 2.42 0.92 21.77
CA LYS A 186 3.75 0.30 21.93
C LYS A 186 4.19 -0.43 20.66
N ASN A 187 3.31 -1.24 20.07
CA ASN A 187 3.63 -2.01 18.86
C ASN A 187 3.92 -1.10 17.66
N ILE A 188 3.15 -0.02 17.49
CA ILE A 188 3.40 0.99 16.45
C ILE A 188 4.78 1.64 16.64
N PHE A 189 5.13 1.98 17.89
CA PHE A 189 6.44 2.53 18.21
C PHE A 189 7.57 1.54 17.87
N ILE A 190 7.42 0.25 18.21
CA ILE A 190 8.39 -0.80 17.88
C ILE A 190 8.57 -0.91 16.36
N SER A 191 7.49 -0.86 15.58
CA SER A 191 7.58 -0.86 14.12
C SER A 191 8.38 0.35 13.60
N GLY A 192 8.18 1.54 14.18
CA GLY A 192 8.98 2.73 13.85
C GLY A 192 10.47 2.57 14.18
N THR A 193 10.81 1.91 15.29
CA THR A 193 12.21 1.64 15.65
C THR A 193 12.89 0.67 14.69
N VAL A 194 12.18 -0.37 14.23
CA VAL A 194 12.72 -1.30 13.23
C VAL A 194 13.06 -0.56 11.93
N LEU A 195 12.20 0.36 11.49
CA LEU A 195 12.43 1.20 10.31
C LEU A 195 13.67 2.11 10.46
N MET A 196 14.03 2.52 11.68
CA MET A 196 15.25 3.32 11.94
C MET A 196 16.55 2.52 11.82
N GLU A 197 16.51 1.21 12.00
CA GLU A 197 17.69 0.34 11.94
C GLU A 197 18.02 -0.12 10.50
N GLU A 198 17.16 0.18 9.54
CA GLU A 198 17.36 -0.16 8.12
C GLU A 198 18.47 0.68 7.47
N SER A 199 19.17 0.10 6.49
CA SER A 199 20.28 0.74 5.76
C SER A 199 19.87 1.99 4.93
N LEU A 200 18.58 2.14 4.63
CA LEU A 200 17.99 3.30 3.96
C LEU A 200 16.74 3.76 4.71
N VAL A 201 16.94 4.50 5.80
CA VAL A 201 15.85 5.01 6.65
C VAL A 201 15.07 6.11 5.94
N ASP A 202 13.75 5.94 5.85
CA ASP A 202 12.82 7.03 5.53
C ASP A 202 12.34 7.69 6.84
N TRP A 203 12.95 8.83 7.18
CA TRP A 203 12.67 9.53 8.43
C TRP A 203 11.25 10.07 8.54
N PHE A 204 10.53 10.25 7.42
CA PHE A 204 9.15 10.68 7.46
C PHE A 204 8.22 9.56 7.91
N GLU A 205 8.43 8.35 7.42
CA GLU A 205 7.67 7.16 7.83
C GLU A 205 7.98 6.77 9.29
N VAL A 206 9.25 6.88 9.70
CA VAL A 206 9.62 6.76 11.13
C VAL A 206 8.89 7.79 11.97
N TYR A 207 8.92 9.07 11.57
CA TYR A 207 8.25 10.15 12.29
C TYR A 207 6.74 9.91 12.40
N LYS A 208 6.07 9.51 11.32
CA LYS A 208 4.64 9.17 11.33
C LYS A 208 4.32 8.05 12.32
N ALA A 209 5.12 6.98 12.33
CA ALA A 209 4.92 5.87 13.25
C ALA A 209 5.02 6.34 14.70
N PHE A 210 6.06 7.09 15.05
CA PHE A 210 6.24 7.63 16.40
C PHE A 210 5.16 8.64 16.79
N GLN A 211 4.75 9.52 15.88
CA GLN A 211 3.69 10.49 16.15
C GLN A 211 2.35 9.78 16.36
N SER A 212 2.05 8.73 15.60
CA SER A 212 0.85 7.90 15.76
C SER A 212 0.83 7.19 17.12
N ALA A 213 1.96 6.61 17.54
CA ALA A 213 2.10 5.99 18.85
C ALA A 213 1.87 7.02 19.98
N LYS A 214 2.48 8.21 19.87
CA LYS A 214 2.32 9.31 20.82
C LYS A 214 0.86 9.78 20.90
N ASN A 215 0.22 10.08 19.77
CA ASN A 215 -1.16 10.55 19.72
C ASN A 215 -2.10 9.54 20.41
N ARG A 216 -1.99 8.26 20.07
CA ARG A 216 -2.82 7.22 20.70
C ARG A 216 -2.60 7.13 22.21
N THR A 217 -1.37 7.30 22.68
CA THR A 217 -1.06 7.31 24.12
C THR A 217 -1.64 8.55 24.80
N GLN A 218 -1.60 9.70 24.13
CA GLN A 218 -2.17 10.95 24.61
C GLN A 218 -3.70 10.93 24.67
N ASP A 219 -4.36 10.35 23.67
CA ASP A 219 -5.82 10.20 23.64
C ASP A 219 -6.30 9.37 24.84
N ILE A 220 -5.62 8.25 25.12
CA ILE A 220 -5.88 7.42 26.31
C ILE A 220 -5.77 8.27 27.59
N LEU A 221 -4.70 9.05 27.72
CA LEU A 221 -4.48 9.88 28.90
C LEU A 221 -5.58 10.94 29.07
N LEU A 222 -6.00 11.60 27.98
CA LEU A 222 -7.07 12.59 27.99
C LEU A 222 -8.42 11.98 28.38
N GLU A 223 -8.74 10.79 27.87
CA GLU A 223 -9.97 10.08 28.22
C GLU A 223 -9.99 9.71 29.70
N ILE A 224 -8.88 9.23 30.27
CA ILE A 224 -8.80 8.87 31.71
C ILE A 224 -8.89 10.09 32.62
N ILE A 225 -8.35 11.24 32.21
CA ILE A 225 -8.42 12.48 32.99
C ILE A 225 -9.85 13.03 32.98
N SER A 226 -10.57 12.85 31.87
CA SER A 226 -11.95 13.31 31.70
C SER A 226 -13.00 12.40 32.35
N SER A 227 -12.59 11.20 32.80
CA SER A 227 -13.40 10.20 33.52
C SER A 227 -13.11 10.15 35.03
#